data_AF-A0A5B0LX60-F1
#
_entry.id   AF-A0A5B0LX60-F1
#
_cell.length_a   1.000
_cell.length_b   1.000
_cell.length_c   1.000
_cell.angle_alpha   90.00
_cell.angle_beta   90.00
_cell.angle_gamma   90.00
#
_symmetry.space_group_name_H-M   'P 1'
#
loop_
_entity.id
_entity.type
_entity.pdbx_description
1 polymer ?
#
loop_
_entity_poly.entity_id
_entity_poly.type
_entity_poly.pdbx_seq_one_letter_code
_entity_poly.pdbx_strand_id
1 'polypeptide(L)'
;MFIATILAFKLAQARILDSKRKFEEASKKYHKISFTANLDKEEQESCLLAAVVRGVLAPAGPNRNWLLTNLFQDERSVNLLDYKILSKMVLGPIIQDNEMVEFEKHLKAHQLAKLSNMLEVLDDE
;
A
#
# COMPACT_ATOMS: atom_id res chain seq x y z
N MET A 1 -13.11 13.19 22.45
CA MET A 1 -11.80 13.87 22.26
C MET A 1 -10.62 12.89 22.25
N PHE A 2 -10.45 12.02 23.26
CA PHE A 2 -9.29 11.11 23.38
C PHE A 2 -9.10 10.11 22.21
N ILE A 3 -10.19 9.53 21.69
CA ILE A 3 -10.14 8.56 20.58
C ILE A 3 -9.66 9.22 19.28
N ALA A 4 -10.15 10.43 18.98
CA ALA A 4 -9.73 11.19 17.81
C ALA A 4 -8.22 11.52 17.86
N THR A 5 -7.70 11.85 19.05
CA THR A 5 -6.26 12.09 19.25
C THR A 5 -5.42 10.83 19.01
N ILE A 6 -5.86 9.66 19.49
CA ILE A 6 -5.17 8.38 19.25
C ILE A 6 -5.17 8.02 17.76
N LEU A 7 -6.28 8.21 17.06
CA LEU A 7 -6.38 7.95 15.63
C LEU A 7 -5.44 8.88 14.84
N ALA A 8 -5.47 10.19 15.13
CA ALA A 8 -4.58 11.17 14.52
C ALA A 8 -3.10 10.81 14.75
N PHE A 9 -2.75 10.37 15.96
CA PHE A 9 -1.40 9.89 16.28
C PHE A 9 -1.00 8.67 15.44
N LYS A 10 -1.88 7.66 15.33
CA LYS A 10 -1.62 6.46 14.52
C LYS A 10 -1.43 6.80 13.04
N LEU A 11 -2.27 7.68 12.49
CA LEU A 11 -2.18 8.16 11.11
C LEU A 11 -0.89 8.95 10.88
N ALA A 12 -0.53 9.85 11.80
CA ALA A 12 0.73 10.60 11.74
C ALA A 12 1.93 9.64 11.73
N GLN A 13 1.93 8.61 12.58
CA GLN A 13 2.99 7.62 12.60
C GLN A 13 3.06 6.81 11.29
N ALA A 14 1.92 6.44 10.70
CA ALA A 14 1.89 5.76 9.39
C ALA A 14 2.45 6.65 8.27
N ARG A 15 2.11 7.95 8.28
CA ARG A 15 2.64 8.96 7.35
C ARG A 15 4.14 9.15 7.49
N ILE A 16 4.67 9.20 8.71
CA ILE A 16 6.11 9.32 8.95
C ILE A 16 6.87 8.10 8.40
N LEU A 17 6.34 6.89 8.62
CA LEU A 17 6.93 5.66 8.08
C LEU A 17 6.95 5.66 6.55
N ASP A 18 5.83 6.08 5.95
CA ASP A 18 5.69 6.22 4.50
C ASP A 18 6.68 7.23 3.90
N SER A 19 6.81 8.42 4.50
CA SER A 19 7.78 9.43 4.08
C SER A 19 9.24 8.98 4.26
N LYS A 20 9.51 8.13 5.26
CA LYS A 20 10.81 7.49 5.47
C LYS A 20 11.04 6.25 4.59
N ARG A 21 10.15 5.97 3.64
CA ARG A 21 10.20 4.80 2.73
C ARG A 21 10.18 3.44 3.45
N LYS A 22 9.73 3.41 4.71
CA LYS A 22 9.47 2.18 5.48
C LYS A 22 8.10 1.62 5.10
N PHE A 23 7.93 1.29 3.83
CA PHE A 23 6.63 1.01 3.24
C PHE A 23 5.96 -0.25 3.81
N GLU A 24 6.72 -1.29 4.15
CA GLU A 24 6.18 -2.48 4.82
C GLU A 24 5.56 -2.13 6.19
N GLU A 25 6.27 -1.36 7.02
CA GLU A 25 5.79 -0.90 8.33
C GLU A 25 4.58 0.03 8.19
N ALA A 26 4.61 0.93 7.19
CA ALA A 26 3.52 1.85 6.91
C ALA A 26 2.25 1.10 6.47
N SER A 27 2.39 0.13 5.57
CA SER A 27 1.29 -0.68 5.05
C SER A 27 0.59 -1.47 6.15
N LYS A 28 1.34 -2.20 6.99
CA LYS A 28 0.79 -2.89 8.18
C LYS A 28 0.02 -1.93 9.09
N LYS A 29 0.51 -0.70 9.24
CA LYS A 29 -0.12 0.29 10.12
C LYS A 29 -1.42 0.85 9.54
N TYR A 30 -1.43 1.19 8.26
CA TYR A 30 -2.64 1.61 7.55
C TYR A 30 -3.69 0.50 7.52
N HIS A 31 -3.28 -0.76 7.30
CA HIS A 31 -4.19 -1.91 7.34
C HIS A 31 -4.82 -2.04 8.73
N LYS A 32 -4.04 -1.95 9.80
CA LYS A 32 -4.57 -1.95 11.17
C LYS A 32 -5.52 -0.78 11.45
N ILE A 33 -5.25 0.41 10.91
CA ILE A 33 -6.13 1.58 11.08
C ILE A 33 -7.45 1.37 10.34
N SER A 34 -7.45 0.72 9.17
CA SER A 34 -8.65 0.43 8.36
C SER A 34 -9.72 -0.41 9.08
N PHE A 35 -9.38 -1.09 10.18
CA PHE A 35 -10.34 -1.86 11.00
C PHE A 35 -10.89 -1.06 12.19
N THR A 36 -10.56 0.23 12.31
CA THR A 36 -11.05 1.06 13.42
C THR A 36 -12.53 1.36 13.22
N ALA A 37 -13.39 0.80 14.08
CA ALA A 37 -14.85 0.94 13.98
C ALA A 37 -15.39 2.40 14.05
N ASN A 38 -14.58 3.34 14.55
CA ASN A 38 -14.94 4.75 14.66
C ASN A 38 -14.68 5.56 13.37
N LEU A 39 -14.05 4.95 12.37
CA LEU A 39 -13.90 5.53 11.03
C LEU A 39 -15.18 5.26 10.23
N ASP A 40 -15.61 6.23 9.44
CA ASP A 40 -16.61 5.96 8.42
C ASP A 40 -16.07 5.00 7.33
N LYS A 41 -16.96 4.49 6.48
CA LYS A 41 -16.58 3.49 5.47
C LYS A 41 -15.56 4.03 4.47
N GLU A 42 -15.68 5.29 4.09
CA GLU A 42 -14.82 5.94 3.10
C GLU A 42 -13.41 6.16 3.66
N GLU A 43 -13.30 6.50 4.94
CA GLU A 43 -12.04 6.59 5.67
C GLU A 43 -11.38 5.23 5.86
N GLN A 44 -12.16 4.18 6.17
CA GLN A 44 -11.65 2.80 6.26
C GLN A 44 -11.09 2.34 4.92
N GLU A 45 -11.83 2.58 3.84
CA GLU A 45 -11.43 2.24 2.47
C GLU A 45 -10.17 3.01 2.06
N SER A 46 -10.11 4.31 2.34
CA SER A 46 -8.93 5.14 2.09
C SER A 46 -7.69 4.64 2.84
N CYS A 47 -7.86 4.18 4.09
CA CYS A 47 -6.78 3.57 4.85
C CYS A 47 -6.35 2.23 4.26
N LEU A 48 -7.29 1.40 3.80
CA LEU A 48 -6.98 0.12 3.18
C LEU A 48 -6.25 0.32 1.83
N LEU A 49 -6.71 1.26 1.00
CA LEU A 49 -6.02 1.66 -0.24
C LEU A 49 -4.59 2.13 0.05
N ALA A 50 -4.40 2.97 1.07
CA ALA A 50 -3.06 3.38 1.49
C ALA A 50 -2.19 2.17 1.88
N ALA A 51 -2.76 1.17 2.55
CA ALA A 51 -2.05 -0.05 2.88
C ALA A 51 -1.62 -0.83 1.63
N VAL A 52 -2.51 -0.99 0.64
CA VAL A 52 -2.22 -1.65 -0.64
C VAL A 52 -1.08 -0.95 -1.37
N VAL A 53 -1.19 0.36 -1.58
CA VAL A 53 -0.15 1.15 -2.26
C VAL A 53 1.21 0.97 -1.60
N ARG A 54 1.30 1.05 -0.27
CA ARG A 54 2.58 0.88 0.44
C ARG A 54 3.06 -0.58 0.45
N GLY A 55 2.14 -1.54 0.43
CA GLY A 55 2.49 -2.96 0.27
C GLY A 55 3.15 -3.22 -1.09
N VAL A 56 2.58 -2.66 -2.16
CA VAL A 56 3.13 -2.78 -3.51
C VAL A 56 4.52 -2.16 -3.61
N LEU A 57 4.73 -1.00 -2.99
CA LEU A 57 6.02 -0.28 -2.96
C LEU A 57 7.06 -0.84 -1.97
N ALA A 58 6.70 -1.82 -1.14
CA ALA A 58 7.65 -2.45 -0.23
C ALA A 58 8.78 -3.15 -1.03
N PRO A 59 9.99 -3.32 -0.47
CA PRO A 59 11.06 -4.08 -1.13
C PRO A 59 10.62 -5.51 -1.42
N ALA A 60 11.04 -6.08 -2.55
CA ALA A 60 10.80 -7.48 -2.87
C ALA A 60 11.37 -8.39 -1.77
N GLY A 61 10.61 -9.43 -1.39
CA GLY A 61 11.03 -10.40 -0.37
C GLY A 61 9.86 -11.07 0.35
N PRO A 62 10.15 -12.05 1.23
CA PRO A 62 9.12 -12.86 1.90
C PRO A 62 8.11 -12.03 2.70
N ASN A 63 8.57 -10.98 3.38
CA ASN A 63 7.71 -10.11 4.17
C ASN A 63 6.71 -9.33 3.31
N ARG A 64 7.15 -8.84 2.15
CA ARG A 64 6.26 -8.16 1.20
C ARG A 64 5.25 -9.13 0.63
N ASN A 65 5.66 -10.33 0.24
CA ASN A 65 4.75 -11.33 -0.32
C ASN A 65 3.67 -11.70 0.71
N TRP A 66 4.07 -11.97 1.97
CA TRP A 66 3.12 -12.24 3.05
C TRP A 66 2.16 -11.07 3.30
N LEU A 67 2.68 -9.84 3.30
CA LEU A 67 1.88 -8.63 3.45
C LEU A 67 0.85 -8.47 2.33
N LEU A 68 1.25 -8.65 1.07
CA LEU A 68 0.37 -8.55 -0.09
C LEU A 68 -0.70 -9.65 -0.09
N THR A 69 -0.34 -10.89 0.28
CA THR A 69 -1.30 -11.98 0.43
C THR A 69 -2.37 -11.65 1.48
N ASN A 70 -1.99 -11.09 2.63
CA ASN A 70 -2.97 -10.69 3.65
C ASN A 70 -3.90 -9.58 3.16
N LEU A 71 -3.39 -8.60 2.41
CA LEU A 71 -4.21 -7.54 1.83
C LEU A 71 -5.15 -8.09 0.76
N PHE A 72 -4.70 -9.07 -0.03
CA PHE A 72 -5.50 -9.73 -1.05
C PHE A 72 -6.62 -10.59 -0.45
N GLN A 73 -6.38 -11.23 0.70
CA GLN A 73 -7.39 -12.00 1.44
C GLN A 73 -8.42 -11.12 2.17
N ASP A 74 -8.17 -9.83 2.33
CA ASP A 74 -9.15 -8.88 2.86
C ASP A 74 -10.23 -8.62 1.79
N GLU A 75 -11.44 -9.15 1.98
CA GLU A 75 -12.53 -9.07 1.00
C GLU A 75 -12.88 -7.63 0.61
N ARG A 76 -12.59 -6.64 1.47
CA ARG A 76 -12.81 -5.22 1.20
C ARG A 76 -11.88 -4.69 0.10
N SER A 77 -10.75 -5.35 -0.12
CA SER A 77 -9.76 -4.95 -1.12
C SER A 77 -10.28 -5.03 -2.55
N VAL A 78 -11.29 -5.87 -2.83
CA VAL A 78 -11.84 -6.10 -4.17
C VAL A 78 -12.38 -4.81 -4.81
N ASN A 79 -12.89 -3.88 -4.00
CA ASN A 79 -13.48 -2.63 -4.48
C ASN A 79 -12.46 -1.49 -4.63
N LEU A 80 -11.19 -1.72 -4.28
CA LEU A 80 -10.17 -0.68 -4.30
C LEU A 80 -9.68 -0.40 -5.72
N LEU A 81 -9.35 0.87 -5.96
CA LEU A 81 -8.77 1.35 -7.21
C LEU A 81 -7.55 0.52 -7.65
N ASP A 82 -6.66 0.19 -6.71
CA ASP A 82 -5.42 -0.53 -6.98
C ASP A 82 -5.53 -2.06 -6.72
N TYR A 83 -6.74 -2.63 -6.72
CA TYR A 83 -6.92 -4.08 -6.55
C TYR A 83 -6.28 -4.89 -7.68
N LYS A 84 -6.33 -4.38 -8.91
CA LYS A 84 -5.77 -5.09 -10.09
C LYS A 84 -4.28 -5.36 -9.91
N ILE A 85 -3.50 -4.36 -9.50
CA ILE A 85 -2.06 -4.52 -9.28
C ILE A 85 -1.76 -5.41 -8.08
N LEU A 86 -2.55 -5.31 -7.00
CA LEU A 86 -2.46 -6.20 -5.84
C LEU A 86 -2.65 -7.67 -6.25
N SER A 87 -3.72 -7.97 -6.98
CA SER A 87 -4.04 -9.34 -7.40
C SER A 87 -2.94 -9.93 -8.29
N LYS A 88 -2.40 -9.15 -9.24
CA LYS A 88 -1.29 -9.62 -10.09
C LYS A 88 -0.02 -9.89 -9.30
N MET A 89 0.35 -9.01 -8.36
CA MET A 89 1.53 -9.22 -7.51
C MET A 89 1.43 -10.48 -6.66
N VAL A 90 0.23 -10.88 -6.24
CA VAL A 90 0.02 -12.09 -5.43
C VAL A 90 -0.11 -13.35 -6.29
N LEU A 91 -0.85 -13.28 -7.39
CA LEU A 91 -1.17 -14.45 -8.22
C LEU A 91 -0.05 -14.81 -9.21
N GLY A 92 0.88 -13.87 -9.49
CA GLY A 92 2.00 -14.09 -10.40
C GLY A 92 1.83 -13.75 -11.89
N PRO A 93 0.69 -13.24 -12.42
CA PRO A 93 0.68 -12.68 -13.77
C PRO A 93 1.62 -11.48 -13.92
N ILE A 94 2.19 -11.33 -15.11
CA ILE A 94 3.01 -10.17 -15.49
C ILE A 94 2.16 -8.89 -15.41
N ILE A 95 2.74 -7.84 -14.83
CA ILE A 95 2.18 -6.48 -14.79
C ILE A 95 2.63 -5.77 -16.05
N GLN A 96 1.67 -5.28 -16.83
CA GLN A 96 1.93 -4.58 -18.08
C GLN A 96 2.31 -3.12 -17.81
N ASP A 97 3.12 -2.53 -18.69
CA ASP A 97 3.61 -1.15 -18.54
C ASP A 97 2.49 -0.13 -18.38
N ASN A 98 1.38 -0.29 -19.12
CA ASN A 98 0.22 0.59 -19.00
C ASN A 98 -0.44 0.51 -17.61
N GLU A 99 -0.53 -0.69 -17.02
CA GLU A 99 -1.05 -0.87 -15.66
C GLU A 99 -0.14 -0.22 -14.63
N MET A 100 1.17 -0.27 -14.88
CA MET A 100 2.17 0.36 -14.04
C MET A 100 2.08 1.89 -14.11
N VAL A 101 1.96 2.44 -15.31
CA VAL A 101 1.76 3.87 -15.53
C VAL A 101 0.47 4.36 -14.88
N GLU A 102 -0.62 3.61 -14.96
CA GLU A 102 -1.87 3.98 -14.26
C GLU A 102 -1.68 3.96 -12.73
N PHE A 103 -0.99 2.95 -12.19
CA PHE A 103 -0.69 2.90 -10.76
C PHE A 103 0.16 4.10 -10.29
N GLU A 104 1.15 4.50 -11.10
CA GLU A 104 2.04 5.62 -10.78
C GLU A 104 1.31 6.97 -10.65
N LYS A 105 0.21 7.18 -11.40
CA LYS A 105 -0.59 8.41 -11.31
C LYS A 105 -1.20 8.64 -9.92
N HIS A 106 -1.40 7.58 -9.14
CA HIS A 106 -1.98 7.66 -7.79
C HIS A 106 -0.91 7.85 -6.69
N LEU A 107 0.36 7.83 -7.06
CA LEU A 107 1.47 7.91 -6.11
C LEU A 107 1.83 9.36 -5.78
N LYS A 108 2.27 9.57 -4.54
CA LYS A 108 2.83 10.85 -4.11
C LYS A 108 4.27 10.99 -4.62
N ALA A 109 4.74 12.22 -4.76
CA ALA A 109 6.09 12.52 -5.23
C ALA A 109 7.21 11.74 -4.49
N HIS A 110 7.10 11.56 -3.17
CA HIS A 110 8.11 10.81 -2.39
C HIS A 110 8.11 9.30 -2.64
N GLN A 111 7.03 8.76 -3.22
CA GLN A 111 6.85 7.34 -3.50
C GLN A 111 7.38 6.97 -4.89
N LEU A 112 7.23 7.88 -5.87
CA LEU A 112 7.73 7.70 -7.24
C LEU A 112 9.25 7.50 -7.28
N ALA A 113 10.00 8.17 -6.39
CA ALA A 113 11.46 8.09 -6.32
C ALA A 113 12.03 6.71 -5.90
N LYS A 114 11.20 5.71 -5.61
CA LYS A 114 11.65 4.32 -5.40
C LYS A 114 11.38 3.43 -6.62
N LEU A 115 10.40 3.81 -7.44
CA LEU A 115 9.99 3.00 -8.60
C LEU A 115 11.04 3.00 -9.70
N SER A 116 11.68 4.15 -9.93
CA SER A 116 12.88 4.26 -10.77
C SER A 116 13.93 3.19 -10.44
N ASN A 117 14.18 2.94 -9.16
CA ASN A 117 15.20 1.99 -8.72
C ASN A 117 14.74 0.52 -8.80
N MET A 118 13.43 0.25 -8.91
CA MET A 118 12.91 -1.12 -9.10
C MET A 118 12.90 -1.52 -10.58
N LEU A 119 12.75 -0.55 -11.49
CA LEU A 119 12.86 -0.74 -12.93
C LEU A 119 14.33 -0.85 -13.37
N GLU A 120 15.24 -0.05 -12.81
CA GLU A 120 16.70 -0.16 -13.10
C GLU A 120 17.28 -1.56 -12.79
N VAL A 121 16.71 -2.29 -11.84
CA VAL A 121 17.18 -3.65 -11.48
C VAL A 121 16.66 -4.73 -12.43
N LEU A 122 15.66 -4.41 -13.27
CA LEU A 122 15.09 -5.35 -14.25
C LEU A 122 15.74 -5.26 -15.63
N ASP A 123 16.60 -4.25 -15.87
CA ASP A 123 17.32 -4.08 -17.15
C ASP A 123 18.67 -4.82 -17.19
N ASP A 124 19.06 -5.53 -16.12
CA ASP A 124 20.35 -6.22 -15.96
C ASP A 124 20.29 -7.76 -16.10
N GLU A 125 19.24 -8.34 -16.70
CA GLU A 125 19.22 -9.77 -17.13
C GLU A 125 18.79 -9.99 -18.59
#